data_AF-K1V2S9-F1
#
_entry.id   AF-K1V2S9-F1
#
_cell.length_a   1.000
_cell.length_b   1.000
_cell.length_c   1.000
_cell.angle_alpha   90.00
_cell.angle_beta   90.00
_cell.angle_gamma   90.00
#
_symmetry.space_group_name_H-M   'P 1'
#
loop_
_entity.id
_entity.type
_entity.pdbx_description
1 polymer ?
#
loop_
_entity_poly.entity_id
_entity_poly.type
_entity_poly.pdbx_seq_one_letter_code
_entity_poly.pdbx_strand_id
1 'polypeptide(L)'
;MSLYQPKSTASKVELTRICITLAVILVAVMFGLADMYLQGVTQHEIEKSGNWHYAFHAINSQTASFISARPEVKISGWHNTVSSEAGYFIKEQPITISAQDKGVFEDIFLNGIAEGKYPDAPNEIAISSSLKDTASVLLNDTVELYNLNGSVADY
;
A
#
# COMPACT_ATOMS: atom_id res chain seq x y z
N MET A 1 -85.40 -4.52 -12.47
CA MET A 1 -84.26 -4.27 -13.39
C MET A 1 -83.15 -3.66 -12.54
N SER A 2 -82.03 -4.37 -12.40
CA SER A 2 -81.00 -4.15 -11.38
C SER A 2 -80.23 -2.82 -11.54
N LEU A 3 -79.98 -2.13 -10.43
CA LEU A 3 -79.16 -0.91 -10.35
C LEU A 3 -77.67 -1.26 -10.43
N TYR A 4 -76.96 -0.65 -11.39
CA TYR A 4 -75.51 -0.76 -11.57
C TYR A 4 -74.79 -0.03 -10.44
N GLN A 5 -74.09 -0.76 -9.58
CA GLN A 5 -73.19 -0.21 -8.56
C GLN A 5 -71.78 -0.03 -9.16
N PRO A 6 -71.15 1.15 -9.04
CA PRO A 6 -69.79 1.34 -9.53
C PRO A 6 -68.78 0.64 -8.61
N LYS A 7 -67.99 -0.30 -9.15
CA LYS A 7 -66.88 -0.94 -8.42
C LYS A 7 -65.83 0.12 -8.04
N SER A 8 -65.56 0.23 -6.74
CA SER A 8 -64.56 1.10 -6.12
C SER A 8 -63.21 1.06 -6.86
N THR A 9 -62.81 2.21 -7.41
CA THR A 9 -61.53 2.45 -8.09
C THR A 9 -60.37 2.73 -7.13
N ALA A 10 -60.62 2.86 -5.82
CA ALA A 10 -59.65 3.25 -4.81
C ALA A 10 -58.56 2.19 -4.57
N SER A 11 -58.92 0.90 -4.49
CA SER A 11 -57.99 -0.20 -4.23
C SER A 11 -56.92 -0.39 -5.33
N LYS A 12 -57.26 -0.08 -6.59
CA LYS A 12 -56.31 -0.17 -7.70
C LYS A 12 -55.23 0.93 -7.63
N VAL A 13 -55.61 2.14 -7.23
CA VAL A 13 -54.68 3.27 -7.11
C VAL A 13 -53.68 3.05 -5.98
N GLU A 14 -54.09 2.42 -4.88
CA GLU A 14 -53.22 2.05 -3.75
C GLU A 14 -52.18 1.00 -4.15
N LEU A 15 -52.58 -0.07 -4.85
CA LEU A 15 -51.67 -1.11 -5.34
C LEU A 15 -50.64 -0.56 -6.34
N THR A 16 -51.05 0.35 -7.23
CA THR A 16 -50.12 0.99 -8.19
C THR A 16 -49.11 1.88 -7.46
N ARG A 17 -49.53 2.64 -6.44
CA ARG A 17 -48.60 3.46 -5.63
C ARG A 17 -47.60 2.60 -4.87
N ILE A 18 -48.06 1.51 -4.26
CA ILE A 18 -47.17 0.56 -3.58
C ILE A 18 -46.16 -0.03 -4.56
N CYS A 19 -46.59 -0.43 -5.76
CA CYS A 19 -45.71 -0.97 -6.79
C CYS A 19 -44.64 0.03 -7.22
N ILE A 20 -45.01 1.30 -7.46
CA ILE A 20 -44.05 2.35 -7.81
C ILE A 20 -43.06 2.58 -6.68
N THR A 21 -43.53 2.68 -5.42
CA THR A 21 -42.65 2.86 -4.26
C THR A 21 -41.69 1.68 -4.10
N LEU A 22 -42.18 0.45 -4.24
CA LEU A 22 -41.35 -0.76 -4.18
C LEU A 22 -40.32 -0.80 -5.31
N ALA A 23 -40.70 -0.41 -6.54
CA ALA A 23 -39.80 -0.34 -7.67
C ALA A 23 -38.67 0.68 -7.43
N VAL A 24 -38.99 1.87 -6.91
CA VAL A 24 -37.99 2.89 -6.58
C VAL A 24 -37.07 2.42 -5.45
N ILE A 25 -37.62 1.81 -4.39
CA ILE A 25 -36.83 1.25 -3.30
C ILE A 25 -35.90 0.14 -3.81
N LEU A 26 -36.40 -0.75 -4.67
CA LEU A 26 -35.60 -1.83 -5.24
C LEU A 26 -34.42 -1.29 -6.05
N VAL A 27 -34.65 -0.27 -6.87
CA VAL A 27 -33.58 0.38 -7.66
C VAL A 27 -32.56 1.04 -6.73
N ALA A 28 -33.00 1.75 -5.70
CA ALA A 28 -32.11 2.36 -4.71
C ALA A 28 -31.26 1.32 -3.97
N VAL A 29 -31.86 0.19 -3.56
CA VAL A 29 -31.14 -0.92 -2.92
C VAL A 29 -30.13 -1.55 -3.86
N MET A 30 -30.47 -1.76 -5.13
CA MET A 30 -29.54 -2.32 -6.12
C MET A 30 -28.32 -1.42 -6.34
N PHE A 31 -28.53 -0.11 -6.49
CA PHE A 31 -27.41 0.85 -6.59
C PHE A 31 -26.59 0.92 -5.31
N GLY A 32 -27.23 0.91 -4.13
CA GLY A 32 -26.53 0.90 -2.84
C GLY A 32 -25.69 -0.36 -2.64
N LEU A 33 -26.21 -1.53 -3.02
CA LEU A 33 -25.46 -2.79 -2.96
C LEU A 33 -24.31 -2.81 -3.97
N ALA A 34 -24.49 -2.27 -5.17
CA ALA A 34 -23.43 -2.18 -6.17
C ALA A 34 -22.29 -1.26 -5.72
N ASP A 35 -22.62 -0.09 -5.15
CA ASP A 35 -21.64 0.86 -4.62
C ASP A 35 -20.85 0.26 -3.44
N MET A 36 -21.57 -0.32 -2.47
CA MET A 36 -20.93 -1.02 -1.34
C MET A 36 -20.07 -2.20 -1.82
N TYR A 37 -20.51 -2.96 -2.81
CA TYR A 37 -19.73 -4.06 -3.38
C TYR A 37 -18.44 -3.57 -4.02
N LEU A 38 -18.49 -2.50 -4.82
CA LEU A 38 -17.30 -1.92 -5.43
C LEU A 38 -16.33 -1.38 -4.37
N GLN A 39 -16.82 -0.63 -3.39
CA GLN A 39 -16.01 -0.14 -2.28
C GLN A 39 -15.39 -1.29 -1.48
N GLY A 40 -16.17 -2.33 -1.19
CA GLY A 40 -15.71 -3.51 -0.47
C GLY A 40 -14.63 -4.29 -1.23
N VAL A 41 -14.79 -4.48 -2.55
CA VAL A 41 -13.77 -5.12 -3.40
C VAL A 41 -12.50 -4.26 -3.46
N THR A 42 -12.63 -2.94 -3.65
CA THR A 42 -11.48 -2.03 -3.65
C THR A 42 -10.73 -2.07 -2.31
N GLN A 43 -11.45 -1.96 -1.20
CA GLN A 43 -10.87 -2.00 0.14
C GLN A 43 -10.21 -3.37 0.40
N HIS A 44 -10.86 -4.47 0.02
CA HIS A 44 -10.28 -5.80 0.17
C HIS A 44 -8.98 -5.96 -0.63
N GLU A 45 -8.93 -5.47 -1.87
CA GLU A 45 -7.71 -5.52 -2.67
C GLU A 45 -6.59 -4.64 -2.08
N ILE A 46 -6.92 -3.46 -1.55
CA ILE A 46 -5.94 -2.61 -0.84
C ILE A 46 -5.43 -3.30 0.44
N GLU A 47 -6.31 -3.92 1.22
CA GLU A 47 -5.93 -4.65 2.44
C GLU A 47 -5.04 -5.86 2.15
N LYS A 48 -5.32 -6.58 1.06
CA LYS A 48 -4.61 -7.80 0.70
C LYS A 48 -3.30 -7.52 -0.03
N SER A 49 -3.32 -6.58 -0.97
CA SER A 49 -2.24 -6.35 -1.94
C SER A 49 -1.45 -5.06 -1.65
N GLY A 50 -1.90 -4.27 -0.67
CA GLY A 50 -1.36 -2.96 -0.36
C GLY A 50 -1.71 -1.91 -1.41
N ASN A 51 -1.07 -0.74 -1.30
CA ASN A 51 -1.10 0.25 -2.37
C ASN A 51 -0.31 -0.27 -3.58
N TRP A 52 -0.86 -0.09 -4.77
CA TRP A 52 -0.16 -0.40 -6.01
C TRP A 52 1.09 0.47 -6.12
N HIS A 53 2.24 -0.17 -6.34
CA HIS A 53 3.51 0.49 -6.55
C HIS A 53 4.18 -0.06 -7.82
N TYR A 54 4.91 0.80 -8.52
CA TYR A 54 5.66 0.45 -9.71
C TYR A 54 7.13 0.80 -9.52
N ALA A 55 8.01 -0.18 -9.72
CA ALA A 55 9.45 0.03 -9.73
C ALA A 55 9.95 0.19 -11.17
N PHE A 56 10.41 1.40 -11.51
CA PHE A 56 11.00 1.69 -12.81
C PHE A 56 12.51 1.48 -12.77
N HIS A 57 13.03 0.76 -13.75
CA HIS A 57 14.47 0.52 -13.90
C HIS A 57 15.02 1.35 -15.06
N ALA A 58 16.30 1.73 -14.98
CA ALA A 58 17.03 2.43 -16.04
C ALA A 58 16.41 3.75 -16.52
N ILE A 59 15.78 4.51 -15.59
CA ILE A 59 15.30 5.88 -15.85
C ILE A 59 16.28 6.91 -15.31
N ASN A 60 16.33 8.08 -15.94
CA ASN A 60 17.10 9.22 -15.43
C ASN A 60 16.24 10.09 -14.49
N SER A 61 16.89 11.03 -13.78
CA SER A 61 16.24 11.93 -12.82
C SER A 61 15.17 12.82 -13.46
N GLN A 62 15.34 13.22 -14.73
CA GLN A 62 14.37 14.03 -15.44
C GLN A 62 13.07 13.25 -15.69
N THR A 63 13.16 12.02 -16.19
CA THR A 63 12.00 11.14 -16.37
C THR A 63 11.33 10.82 -15.03
N ALA A 64 12.12 10.54 -13.99
CA ALA A 64 11.60 10.33 -12.65
C ALA A 64 10.79 11.55 -12.16
N SER A 65 11.29 12.77 -12.39
CA SER A 65 10.58 14.00 -12.03
C SER A 65 9.27 14.19 -12.80
N PHE A 66 9.20 13.78 -14.07
CA PHE A 66 7.93 13.84 -14.81
C PHE A 66 6.91 12.81 -14.31
N ILE A 67 7.38 11.63 -13.88
CA ILE A 67 6.50 10.62 -13.28
C ILE A 67 5.99 11.11 -11.92
N SER A 68 6.87 11.63 -11.06
CA SER A 68 6.48 12.10 -9.72
C SER A 68 5.53 13.31 -9.74
N ALA A 69 5.58 14.13 -10.79
CA ALA A 69 4.69 15.29 -10.95
C ALA A 69 3.24 14.94 -11.36
N ARG A 70 2.94 13.67 -11.63
CA ARG A 70 1.60 13.24 -12.02
C ARG A 70 0.61 13.35 -10.86
N PRO A 71 -0.61 13.86 -11.07
CA PRO A 71 -1.58 14.07 -9.98
C PRO A 71 -2.02 12.77 -9.30
N GLU A 72 -1.95 11.65 -10.01
CA GLU A 72 -2.23 10.31 -9.48
C GLU A 72 -1.12 9.74 -8.58
N VAL A 73 0.11 10.27 -8.65
CA VAL A 73 1.24 9.78 -7.85
C VAL A 73 1.21 10.43 -6.48
N LYS A 74 1.03 9.61 -5.43
CA LYS A 74 1.01 10.08 -4.05
C LYS A 74 2.41 10.24 -3.46
N ILE A 75 3.26 9.24 -3.67
CA ILE A 75 4.63 9.17 -3.17
C ILE A 75 5.51 8.58 -4.27
N SER A 76 6.73 9.09 -4.39
CA SER A 76 7.77 8.57 -5.28
C SER A 76 9.13 8.77 -4.64
N GLY A 77 10.05 7.84 -4.84
CA GLY A 77 11.43 8.01 -4.42
C GLY A 77 12.32 6.93 -5.02
N TRP A 78 13.61 7.04 -4.76
CA TRP A 78 14.60 6.05 -5.17
C TRP A 78 14.53 4.82 -4.28
N HIS A 79 14.71 3.67 -4.90
CA HIS A 79 14.84 2.38 -4.25
C HIS A 79 15.82 1.53 -5.04
N ASN A 80 16.70 0.83 -4.34
CA ASN A 80 17.61 -0.15 -4.90
C ASN A 80 17.85 -1.26 -3.89
N THR A 81 18.08 -2.48 -4.38
CA THR A 81 18.40 -3.63 -3.56
C THR A 81 19.63 -4.34 -4.09
N VAL A 82 20.54 -4.70 -3.19
CA VAL A 82 21.67 -5.59 -3.47
C VAL A 82 21.40 -6.91 -2.75
N SER A 83 21.37 -8.01 -3.51
CA SER A 83 21.08 -9.33 -2.96
C SER A 83 22.21 -9.84 -2.04
N SER A 84 21.87 -10.79 -1.18
CA SER A 84 22.85 -11.49 -0.32
C SER A 84 23.92 -12.26 -1.09
N GLU A 85 23.65 -12.62 -2.34
CA GLU A 85 24.60 -13.27 -3.24
C GLU A 85 25.73 -12.34 -3.70
N ALA A 86 25.58 -11.02 -3.53
CA ALA A 86 26.63 -10.05 -3.86
C ALA A 86 27.85 -10.11 -2.92
N GLY A 87 27.80 -10.96 -1.88
CA GLY A 87 28.94 -11.25 -1.02
C GLY A 87 29.22 -10.19 0.05
N TYR A 88 28.16 -9.55 0.56
CA TYR A 88 28.22 -8.61 1.68
C TYR A 88 27.86 -9.29 3.00
N PHE A 89 28.61 -8.96 4.04
CA PHE A 89 28.48 -9.59 5.36
C PHE A 89 28.52 -8.57 6.49
N ILE A 90 27.77 -8.87 7.56
CA ILE A 90 27.88 -8.25 8.89
C ILE A 90 28.08 -9.38 9.89
N LYS A 91 29.15 -9.34 10.70
CA LYS A 91 29.50 -10.40 11.67
C LYS A 91 29.35 -11.82 11.10
N GLU A 92 29.93 -12.05 9.92
CA GLU A 92 29.90 -13.32 9.17
C GLU A 92 28.52 -13.77 8.62
N GLN A 93 27.48 -12.95 8.79
CA GLN A 93 26.15 -13.23 8.25
C GLN A 93 25.96 -12.56 6.89
N PRO A 94 25.54 -13.30 5.84
CA PRO A 94 25.27 -12.70 4.54
C PRO A 94 24.04 -11.80 4.63
N ILE A 95 24.13 -10.59 4.07
CA ILE A 95 23.07 -9.60 4.16
C ILE A 95 22.55 -9.18 2.78
N THR A 96 21.28 -8.81 2.73
CA THR A 96 20.71 -8.03 1.62
C THR A 96 20.73 -6.56 2.03
N ILE A 97 21.18 -5.69 1.12
CA ILE A 97 21.20 -4.24 1.37
C ILE A 97 20.04 -3.61 0.62
N SER A 98 19.22 -2.82 1.31
CA SER A 98 18.19 -1.98 0.68
C SER A 98 18.57 -0.52 0.85
N ALA A 99 18.65 0.21 -0.24
CA ALA A 99 18.86 1.66 -0.27
C ALA A 99 17.60 2.32 -0.78
N GLN A 100 16.98 3.18 0.03
CA GLN A 100 15.70 3.78 -0.32
C GLN A 100 15.50 5.14 0.36
N ASP A 101 14.72 6.00 -0.29
CA ASP A 101 14.26 7.24 0.33
C ASP A 101 13.29 6.95 1.47
N LYS A 102 13.30 7.81 2.50
CA LYS A 102 12.46 7.65 3.70
C LYS A 102 10.96 7.51 3.37
N GLY A 103 10.43 8.31 2.45
CA GLY A 103 9.02 8.20 2.04
C GLY A 103 8.71 6.87 1.35
N VAL A 104 9.68 6.26 0.66
CA VAL A 104 9.50 4.91 0.09
C VAL A 104 9.43 3.87 1.22
N PHE A 105 10.27 4.01 2.25
CA PHE A 105 10.24 3.13 3.43
C PHE A 105 8.92 3.20 4.20
N GLU A 106 8.48 4.42 4.53
CA GLU A 106 7.33 4.63 5.42
C GLU A 106 5.99 4.50 4.67
N ASP A 107 5.86 5.08 3.47
CA ASP A 107 4.57 5.22 2.81
C ASP A 107 4.29 4.16 1.73
N ILE A 108 5.35 3.60 1.11
CA ILE A 108 5.20 2.57 0.07
C ILE A 108 5.31 1.17 0.68
N PHE A 109 6.40 0.91 1.41
CA PHE A 109 6.59 -0.39 2.06
C PHE A 109 5.91 -0.50 3.42
N LEU A 110 5.30 0.58 3.92
CA LEU A 110 4.56 0.62 5.19
C LEU A 110 5.37 0.10 6.37
N ASN A 111 6.69 0.33 6.32
CA ASN A 111 7.61 -0.08 7.37
C ASN A 111 7.74 1.00 8.44
N GLY A 112 8.13 0.57 9.64
CA GLY A 112 8.46 1.45 10.75
C GLY A 112 9.82 1.11 11.36
N ILE A 113 10.43 2.10 12.00
CA ILE A 113 11.65 1.91 12.80
C ILE A 113 11.24 1.46 14.20
N ALA A 114 11.67 0.26 14.59
CA ALA A 114 11.36 -0.30 15.91
C ALA A 114 12.12 0.41 17.04
N GLU A 115 13.34 0.86 16.78
CA GLU A 115 14.21 1.55 17.72
C GLU A 115 15.12 2.54 16.98
N GLY A 116 15.33 3.74 17.53
CA GLY A 116 16.14 4.78 16.91
C GLY A 116 15.36 5.63 15.91
N LYS A 117 16.01 6.02 14.81
CA LYS A 117 15.46 6.88 13.75
C LYS A 117 15.87 6.33 12.37
N TYR A 118 15.15 6.73 11.34
CA TYR A 118 15.54 6.43 9.96
C TYR A 118 16.88 7.12 9.66
N PRO A 119 17.86 6.44 9.03
CA PRO A 119 19.16 7.01 8.69
C PRO A 119 19.01 8.30 7.87
N ASP A 120 19.59 9.41 8.36
CA ASP A 120 19.53 10.70 7.69
C ASP A 120 20.91 11.38 7.49
N ALA A 121 21.95 10.78 8.06
CA ALA A 121 23.34 11.20 7.86
C ALA A 121 24.17 10.13 7.10
N PRO A 122 25.30 10.53 6.49
CA PRO A 122 26.29 9.57 5.99
C PRO A 122 26.75 8.64 7.11
N ASN A 123 27.02 7.37 6.76
CA ASN A 123 27.46 6.32 7.68
C ASN A 123 26.44 5.98 8.77
N GLU A 124 25.14 6.14 8.50
CA GLU A 124 24.09 5.58 9.33
C GLU A 124 23.37 4.46 8.57
N ILE A 125 23.02 3.38 9.25
CA ILE A 125 22.25 2.28 8.69
C ILE A 125 21.12 1.86 9.61
N ALA A 126 20.02 1.40 9.00
CA ALA A 126 19.01 0.64 9.70
C ALA A 126 19.24 -0.85 9.43
N ILE A 127 19.18 -1.66 10.48
CA ILE A 127 19.24 -3.12 10.37
C ILE A 127 17.90 -3.72 10.75
N SER A 128 17.56 -4.89 10.19
CA SER A 128 16.36 -5.61 10.61
C SER A 128 16.47 -6.06 12.06
N SER A 129 15.35 -6.16 12.77
CA SER A 129 15.33 -6.70 14.14
C SER A 129 15.94 -8.10 14.21
N SER A 130 15.74 -8.92 13.16
CA SER A 130 16.36 -10.25 13.06
C SER A 130 17.89 -10.21 13.02
N LEU A 131 18.46 -9.26 12.28
CA LEU A 131 19.91 -9.09 12.21
C LEU A 131 20.43 -8.53 13.54
N LYS A 132 19.72 -7.57 14.15
CA LYS A 132 20.04 -7.04 15.48
C LYS A 132 20.18 -8.16 16.52
N ASP A 133 19.20 -9.06 16.58
CA ASP A 133 19.17 -10.17 17.53
C ASP A 133 20.28 -11.20 17.24
N THR A 134 20.42 -11.61 15.99
CA THR A 134 21.36 -12.68 15.60
C THR A 134 22.82 -12.21 15.64
N ALA A 135 23.07 -10.95 15.29
CA ALA A 135 24.40 -10.34 15.33
C ALA A 135 24.70 -9.68 16.69
N SER A 136 23.74 -9.65 17.63
CA SER A 136 23.89 -8.98 18.93
C SER A 136 24.44 -7.55 18.79
N VAL A 137 23.78 -6.75 17.95
CA VAL A 137 24.10 -5.33 17.70
C VAL A 137 23.13 -4.46 18.51
N LEU A 138 23.62 -3.39 19.12
CA LEU A 138 22.82 -2.42 19.85
C LEU A 138 22.66 -1.11 19.07
N LEU A 139 21.68 -0.30 19.46
CA LEU A 139 21.51 1.03 18.87
C LEU A 139 22.76 1.89 19.14
N ASN A 140 23.26 2.54 18.09
CA ASN A 140 24.49 3.34 18.07
C ASN A 140 25.79 2.52 18.20
N ASP A 141 25.74 1.20 18.03
CA ASP A 141 26.96 0.43 17.77
C ASP A 141 27.46 0.71 16.36
N THR A 142 28.78 0.68 16.19
CA THR A 142 29.41 0.67 14.87
C THR A 142 29.38 -0.75 14.30
N VAL A 143 28.96 -0.86 13.05
CA VAL A 143 28.89 -2.11 12.31
C VAL A 143 29.78 -2.02 11.08
N GLU A 144 30.69 -2.98 10.98
CA GLU A 144 31.57 -3.10 9.82
C GLU A 144 30.86 -3.93 8.73
N LEU A 145 30.74 -3.35 7.54
CA LEU A 145 30.26 -4.02 6.35
C LEU A 145 31.45 -4.53 5.55
N TYR A 146 31.52 -5.84 5.36
CA TYR A 146 32.61 -6.48 4.62
C TYR A 146 32.13 -7.04 3.28
N ASN A 147 32.96 -6.91 2.26
CA ASN A 147 32.81 -7.63 1.00
C ASN A 147 33.94 -8.68 0.87
N LEU A 148 33.65 -9.84 0.26
CA LEU A 148 34.64 -10.90 -0.04
C LEU A 148 35.87 -10.41 -0.82
N ASN A 149 35.80 -9.24 -1.47
CA ASN A 149 36.94 -8.59 -2.12
C ASN A 149 37.87 -7.81 -1.16
N GLY A 150 37.61 -7.83 0.15
CA GLY A 150 38.44 -7.21 1.18
C GLY A 150 38.17 -5.71 1.43
N SER A 151 37.14 -5.14 0.81
CA SER A 151 36.69 -3.78 1.13
C SER A 151 35.88 -3.81 2.42
N VAL A 152 36.24 -2.94 3.37
CA VAL A 152 35.54 -2.73 4.64
C VAL A 152 35.06 -1.28 4.70
N ALA A 153 33.83 -1.07 5.15
CA ALA A 153 33.29 0.25 5.42
C ALA A 153 32.55 0.23 6.76
N ASP A 154 32.75 1.27 7.56
CA ASP A 154 32.22 1.39 8.91
C ASP A 154 30.96 2.26 8.88
N TYR A 155 29.89 1.76 9.51
CA TYR A 155 28.56 2.40 9.61
C TYR A 155 28.04 2.37 11.05
#